data_AF-A0A5K1ELN1-F1
#
_entry.id   AF-A0A5K1ELN1-F1
#
_cell.length_a   1.000
_cell.length_b   1.000
_cell.length_c   1.000
_cell.angle_alpha   90.00
_cell.angle_beta   90.00
_cell.angle_gamma   90.00
#
_symmetry.space_group_name_H-M   'P 1'
#
loop_
_entity.id
_entity.type
_entity.pdbx_description
1 polymer ?
#
loop_
_entity_poly.entity_id
_entity_poly.type
_entity_poly.pdbx_seq_one_letter_code
_entity_poly.pdbx_strand_id
1 'polypeptide(L)'
;MLSSNDFCSKTEKGGGASIISIVGRGGIGKTTFANMVFNEVEQQFGERRWWVCVLERPNHKDLVRQILREVCKSSGENTNCSLTNLCTQLQNELSKEKILLVPDDAWEVKWWEEEIGGTLMAGAMGSKILITSRKKYVSEWMGAFYMHELQEFSFHQSWYLFVKEVLREGQTEEDSVMHKIKFVGEGIVKKCGGLPLVIKMVRSMMRTKKMSRGDWKSVVDSKILEWKTPAASSSSTEIGGDILPGLMLSYDDLPYYLKICFVYWCIYPEDYEIERETLIMQWVAHGLIEEGIDVEATANQYIEDLIRWCLIEEIDLKCCKLHHILHDLALYIGGREYGHASTTEHTCHLSLPGVHDAEAHQHNTLETANK
;
A
#
# COMPACT_ATOMS: atom_id res chain seq x y z
N MET A 1 19.49 3.98 -12.66
CA MET A 1 18.00 4.02 -12.67
C MET A 1 17.58 3.49 -14.03
N LEU A 2 16.57 2.60 -14.11
CA LEU A 2 16.02 2.23 -15.42
C LEU A 2 15.49 3.50 -16.10
N SER A 3 16.14 3.95 -17.17
CA SER A 3 15.59 5.03 -17.99
C SER A 3 14.61 4.46 -19.00
N SER A 4 13.71 5.29 -19.54
CA SER A 4 12.81 4.91 -20.64
C SER A 4 13.54 4.23 -21.82
N ASN A 5 14.73 4.72 -22.18
CA ASN A 5 15.56 4.13 -23.24
C ASN A 5 16.09 2.74 -22.85
N ASP A 6 16.55 2.57 -21.61
CA ASP A 6 17.01 1.27 -21.10
C ASP A 6 15.84 0.27 -21.05
N PHE A 7 14.66 0.70 -20.57
CA PHE A 7 13.43 -0.10 -20.53
C PHE A 7 13.00 -0.58 -21.93
N CYS A 8 12.94 0.34 -22.90
CA CYS A 8 12.56 -0.01 -24.27
C CYS A 8 13.55 -0.98 -24.92
N SER A 9 14.85 -0.83 -24.64
CA SER A 9 15.90 -1.69 -25.20
C SER A 9 15.90 -3.13 -24.67
N LYS A 10 15.28 -3.38 -23.51
CA LYS A 10 15.24 -4.70 -22.85
C LYS A 10 14.20 -5.63 -23.46
N THR A 11 14.42 -6.04 -24.70
CA THR A 11 13.57 -7.00 -25.44
C THR A 11 14.22 -8.37 -25.53
N GLU A 12 13.43 -9.43 -25.33
CA GLU A 12 13.83 -10.79 -25.72
C GLU A 12 14.08 -10.89 -27.22
N LYS A 13 15.09 -11.68 -27.60
CA LYS A 13 15.36 -12.01 -29.01
C LYS A 13 14.52 -13.23 -29.40
N GLY A 14 13.26 -12.96 -29.70
CA GLY A 14 12.24 -13.92 -30.14
C GLY A 14 10.91 -13.18 -30.14
N GLY A 15 10.23 -13.10 -31.28
CA GLY A 15 9.08 -12.21 -31.45
C GLY A 15 7.99 -12.41 -30.38
N GLY A 16 7.41 -11.31 -29.90
CA GLY A 16 6.35 -11.30 -28.88
C GLY A 16 6.52 -10.16 -27.87
N ALA A 17 5.77 -10.22 -26.77
CA ALA A 17 5.97 -9.37 -25.60
C ALA A 17 7.18 -9.83 -24.78
N SER A 18 7.82 -8.90 -24.03
CA SER A 18 8.85 -9.24 -23.05
C SER A 18 8.41 -8.84 -21.65
N ILE A 19 8.68 -9.71 -20.67
CA ILE A 19 8.36 -9.45 -19.27
C ILE A 19 9.54 -8.74 -18.61
N ILE A 20 9.27 -7.58 -18.01
CA ILE A 20 10.21 -6.82 -17.18
C ILE A 20 9.61 -6.75 -15.79
N SER A 21 10.38 -7.06 -14.75
CA SER A 21 9.89 -7.01 -13.38
C SER A 21 10.64 -6.01 -12.51
N ILE A 22 9.93 -5.31 -11.65
CA ILE A 22 10.45 -4.50 -10.56
C ILE A 22 10.16 -5.24 -9.26
N VAL A 23 11.21 -5.64 -8.54
CA VAL A 23 11.11 -6.43 -7.32
C VAL A 23 11.65 -5.64 -6.14
N GLY A 24 11.06 -5.82 -4.96
CA GLY A 24 11.56 -5.22 -3.73
C GLY A 24 10.55 -5.28 -2.60
N ARG A 25 11.01 -5.04 -1.38
CA ARG A 25 10.20 -5.08 -0.15
C ARG A 25 8.97 -4.16 -0.23
N GLY A 26 7.98 -4.40 0.61
CA GLY A 26 6.89 -3.46 0.81
C GLY A 26 7.36 -2.03 1.10
N GLY A 27 6.60 -1.03 0.62
CA GLY A 27 6.84 0.38 0.91
C GLY A 27 8.12 0.97 0.28
N ILE A 28 8.84 0.18 -0.54
CA ILE A 28 10.08 0.61 -1.21
C ILE A 28 9.84 1.55 -2.40
N GLY A 29 8.60 1.63 -2.91
CA GLY A 29 8.22 2.48 -4.04
C GLY A 29 8.22 1.78 -5.41
N LYS A 30 7.93 0.48 -5.47
CA LYS A 30 7.82 -0.26 -6.74
C LYS A 30 6.76 0.33 -7.68
N THR A 31 5.53 0.49 -7.17
CA THR A 31 4.40 1.12 -7.88
C THR A 31 4.76 2.52 -8.34
N THR A 32 5.41 3.31 -7.47
CA THR A 32 5.88 4.66 -7.83
C THR A 32 6.89 4.61 -8.98
N PHE A 33 7.86 3.68 -8.94
CA PHE A 33 8.85 3.53 -9.98
C PHE A 33 8.23 3.04 -11.30
N ALA A 34 7.32 2.07 -11.23
CA ALA A 34 6.58 1.58 -12.39
C ALA A 34 5.72 2.68 -13.02
N ASN A 35 5.09 3.55 -12.22
CA ASN A 35 4.33 4.68 -12.71
C ASN A 35 5.23 5.72 -13.42
N MET A 36 6.44 5.97 -12.91
CA MET A 36 7.42 6.80 -13.62
C MET A 36 7.74 6.21 -15.00
N VAL A 37 8.04 4.91 -15.07
CA VAL A 37 8.30 4.22 -16.35
C VAL A 37 7.09 4.30 -17.26
N PHE A 38 5.89 4.01 -16.75
CA PHE A 38 4.64 4.02 -17.49
C PHE A 38 4.40 5.37 -18.18
N ASN A 39 4.66 6.47 -17.48
CA ASN A 39 4.52 7.83 -18.01
C ASN A 39 5.64 8.21 -18.97
N GLU A 40 6.90 7.87 -18.65
CA GLU A 40 8.04 8.21 -19.52
C GLU A 40 7.98 7.51 -20.90
N VAL A 41 7.31 6.35 -20.98
CA VAL A 41 7.20 5.58 -22.23
C VAL A 41 5.94 5.88 -23.05
N GLU A 42 5.21 6.94 -22.71
CA GLU A 42 4.00 7.37 -23.43
C GLU A 42 4.22 7.52 -24.93
N GLN A 43 5.34 8.10 -25.35
CA GLN A 43 5.62 8.32 -26.77
C GLN A 43 5.87 7.01 -27.54
N GLN A 44 6.30 5.94 -26.86
CA GLN A 44 6.70 4.67 -27.46
C GLN A 44 5.55 3.66 -27.54
N PHE A 45 4.50 3.83 -26.74
CA PHE A 45 3.35 2.92 -26.65
C PHE A 45 1.99 3.62 -26.85
N GLY A 46 1.94 4.95 -26.83
CA GLY A 46 0.72 5.74 -27.04
C GLY A 46 -0.36 5.44 -25.99
N GLU A 47 -1.61 5.35 -26.44
CA GLU A 47 -2.76 5.01 -25.60
C GLU A 47 -2.88 3.51 -25.27
N ARG A 48 -2.04 2.66 -25.89
CA ARG A 48 -2.00 1.20 -25.67
C ARG A 48 -1.19 0.83 -24.43
N ARG A 49 -1.42 1.56 -23.34
CA ARG A 49 -0.79 1.37 -22.04
C ARG A 49 -1.89 1.16 -21.02
N TRP A 50 -1.87 0.04 -20.31
CA TRP A 50 -2.89 -0.27 -19.31
C TRP A 50 -2.25 -0.69 -18.00
N TRP A 51 -2.93 -0.35 -16.91
CA TRP A 51 -2.50 -0.62 -15.55
C TRP A 51 -3.60 -1.38 -14.83
N VAL A 52 -3.25 -2.48 -14.16
CA VAL A 52 -4.19 -3.26 -13.36
C VAL A 52 -3.54 -3.68 -12.06
N CYS A 53 -4.27 -3.55 -10.95
CA CYS A 53 -3.83 -4.11 -9.67
C CYS A 53 -4.17 -5.61 -9.62
N VAL A 54 -3.20 -6.44 -9.21
CA VAL A 54 -3.39 -7.87 -9.00
C VAL A 54 -3.58 -8.12 -7.51
N LEU A 55 -4.78 -8.56 -7.12
CA LEU A 55 -5.06 -8.91 -5.73
C LEU A 55 -4.22 -10.12 -5.27
N GLU A 56 -4.03 -10.30 -3.96
CA GLU A 56 -3.27 -11.43 -3.39
C GLU A 56 -3.79 -12.79 -3.88
N ARG A 57 -5.11 -12.93 -3.96
CA ARG A 57 -5.82 -14.15 -4.40
C ARG A 57 -6.84 -13.80 -5.47
N PRO A 58 -6.40 -13.52 -6.70
CA PRO A 58 -7.30 -13.05 -7.73
C PRO A 58 -8.15 -14.21 -8.23
N ASN A 59 -9.45 -13.96 -8.39
CA ASN A 59 -10.26 -14.81 -9.25
C ASN A 59 -9.82 -14.55 -10.70
N HIS A 60 -9.34 -15.58 -11.39
CA HIS A 60 -8.79 -15.47 -12.74
C HIS A 60 -9.78 -14.83 -13.73
N LYS A 61 -11.07 -15.15 -13.58
CA LYS A 61 -12.13 -14.61 -14.43
C LYS A 61 -12.30 -13.11 -14.18
N ASP A 62 -12.24 -12.69 -12.93
CA ASP A 62 -12.41 -11.28 -12.56
C ASP A 62 -11.19 -10.46 -12.96
N LEU A 63 -9.98 -11.00 -12.83
CA LEU A 63 -8.76 -10.36 -13.31
C LEU A 63 -8.78 -10.15 -14.83
N VAL A 64 -9.12 -11.17 -15.62
CA VAL A 64 -9.19 -11.03 -17.08
C VAL A 64 -10.29 -10.04 -17.48
N ARG A 65 -11.44 -10.02 -16.77
CA ARG A 65 -12.48 -8.99 -16.99
C ARG A 65 -11.98 -7.59 -16.68
N GLN A 66 -11.26 -7.40 -15.57
CA GLN A 66 -10.68 -6.13 -15.20
C GLN A 66 -9.75 -5.62 -16.31
N ILE A 67 -8.85 -6.47 -16.80
CA ILE A 67 -7.95 -6.12 -17.92
C ILE A 67 -8.75 -5.79 -19.19
N LEU A 68 -9.78 -6.58 -19.52
CA LEU A 68 -10.63 -6.31 -20.68
C LEU A 68 -11.37 -4.97 -20.59
N ARG A 69 -11.86 -4.59 -19.40
CA ARG A 69 -12.50 -3.27 -19.19
C ARG A 69 -11.52 -2.14 -19.49
N GLU A 70 -10.28 -2.25 -19.02
CA GLU A 70 -9.21 -1.29 -19.30
C GLU A 70 -8.86 -1.23 -20.80
N VAL A 71 -8.72 -2.39 -21.44
CA VAL A 71 -8.31 -2.51 -22.85
C VAL A 71 -9.41 -2.03 -23.81
N CYS A 72 -10.66 -2.43 -23.58
CA CYS A 72 -11.76 -2.23 -24.53
C CYS A 72 -12.59 -0.97 -24.25
N LYS A 73 -12.51 -0.37 -23.05
CA LYS A 73 -13.35 0.76 -22.59
C LYS A 73 -14.86 0.56 -22.83
N SER A 74 -15.33 -0.68 -23.00
CA SER A 74 -16.70 -1.01 -23.40
C SER A 74 -17.56 -1.40 -22.20
N SER A 75 -18.74 -0.77 -22.05
CA SER A 75 -19.70 -1.01 -20.97
C SER A 75 -20.56 -2.27 -21.12
N GLY A 76 -20.31 -3.09 -22.14
CA GLY A 76 -21.11 -4.27 -22.47
C GLY A 76 -20.64 -5.51 -21.72
N GLU A 77 -21.00 -5.65 -20.44
CA GLU A 77 -20.70 -6.85 -19.67
C GLU A 77 -21.60 -8.02 -20.07
N ASN A 78 -21.06 -8.95 -20.85
CA ASN A 78 -21.60 -10.30 -20.91
C ASN A 78 -21.13 -11.08 -19.68
N THR A 79 -21.92 -11.01 -18.60
CA THR A 79 -21.66 -11.66 -17.30
C THR A 79 -21.44 -13.18 -17.40
N ASN A 80 -21.94 -13.82 -18.47
CA ASN A 80 -21.92 -15.27 -18.69
C ASN A 80 -20.84 -15.82 -19.66
N CYS A 81 -19.75 -15.09 -19.95
CA CYS A 81 -18.63 -15.66 -20.72
C CYS A 81 -17.77 -16.64 -19.88
N SER A 82 -17.24 -17.71 -20.48
CA SER A 82 -16.20 -18.57 -19.85
C SER A 82 -14.85 -17.84 -19.79
N LEU A 83 -13.92 -18.31 -18.94
CA LEU A 83 -12.55 -17.76 -18.85
C LEU A 83 -11.87 -17.79 -20.23
N THR A 84 -11.93 -18.93 -20.93
CA THR A 84 -11.35 -19.08 -22.27
C THR A 84 -11.90 -18.09 -23.30
N ASN A 85 -13.20 -17.78 -23.26
CA ASN A 85 -13.78 -16.79 -24.15
C ASN A 85 -13.26 -15.38 -23.84
N LEU A 86 -13.11 -15.04 -22.56
CA LEU A 86 -12.53 -13.77 -22.13
C LEU A 86 -11.05 -13.68 -22.53
N CYS A 87 -10.28 -14.75 -22.31
CA CYS A 87 -8.89 -14.85 -22.74
C CYS A 87 -8.76 -14.67 -24.26
N THR A 88 -9.60 -15.35 -25.05
CA THR A 88 -9.60 -15.21 -26.52
C THR A 88 -9.91 -13.78 -26.97
N GLN A 89 -10.89 -13.14 -26.35
CA GLN A 89 -11.22 -11.74 -26.63
C GLN A 89 -10.05 -10.82 -26.30
N LEU A 90 -9.45 -10.98 -25.12
CA LEU A 90 -8.33 -10.19 -24.68
C LEU A 90 -7.13 -10.39 -25.62
N GLN A 91 -6.82 -11.63 -25.98
CA GLN A 91 -5.75 -11.98 -26.91
C GLN A 91 -5.92 -11.29 -28.26
N ASN A 92 -7.14 -11.28 -28.80
CA ASN A 92 -7.45 -10.61 -30.07
C ASN A 92 -7.26 -9.09 -29.99
N GLU A 93 -7.47 -8.47 -28.83
CA GLU A 93 -7.24 -7.04 -28.64
C GLU A 93 -5.76 -6.69 -28.45
N LEU A 94 -5.06 -7.46 -27.61
CA LEU A 94 -3.65 -7.25 -27.31
C LEU A 94 -2.75 -7.49 -28.53
N SER A 95 -3.10 -8.45 -29.39
CA SER A 95 -2.29 -8.81 -30.57
C SER A 95 -2.30 -7.81 -31.72
N LYS A 96 -3.20 -6.81 -31.70
CA LYS A 96 -3.35 -5.85 -32.81
C LYS A 96 -2.12 -4.98 -33.00
N GLU A 97 -1.50 -4.56 -31.90
CA GLU A 97 -0.44 -3.56 -31.89
C GLU A 97 0.56 -3.83 -30.77
N LYS A 98 1.59 -2.99 -30.71
CA LYS A 98 2.55 -2.96 -29.61
C LYS A 98 1.90 -2.37 -28.37
N ILE A 99 2.04 -3.05 -27.23
CA ILE A 99 1.37 -2.68 -25.97
C ILE A 99 2.34 -2.56 -24.79
N LEU A 100 1.92 -1.84 -23.76
CA LEU A 100 2.46 -1.95 -22.40
C LEU A 100 1.32 -2.34 -21.46
N LEU A 101 1.47 -3.45 -20.74
CA LEU A 101 0.57 -3.83 -19.66
C LEU A 101 1.33 -3.83 -18.34
N VAL A 102 0.73 -3.25 -17.30
CA VAL A 102 1.29 -3.21 -15.95
C VAL A 102 0.40 -3.97 -14.97
N PRO A 103 0.68 -5.26 -14.71
CA PRO A 103 0.15 -5.97 -13.56
C PRO A 103 0.91 -5.54 -12.29
N ASP A 104 0.29 -4.72 -11.46
CA ASP A 104 0.87 -4.16 -10.23
C ASP A 104 0.57 -5.04 -9.00
N ASP A 105 1.56 -5.14 -8.12
CA ASP A 105 1.63 -5.91 -6.88
C ASP A 105 1.29 -7.41 -6.99
N ALA A 106 1.88 -8.08 -7.98
CA ALA A 106 1.75 -9.52 -8.17
C ALA A 106 2.33 -10.33 -6.99
N TRP A 107 1.46 -10.97 -6.22
CA TRP A 107 1.79 -11.67 -4.97
C TRP A 107 2.25 -13.12 -5.12
N GLU A 108 1.59 -13.87 -5.99
CA GLU A 108 1.77 -15.31 -6.14
C GLU A 108 1.93 -15.66 -7.61
N VAL A 109 2.35 -16.88 -7.92
CA VAL A 109 2.46 -17.33 -9.32
C VAL A 109 1.11 -17.78 -9.91
N LYS A 110 0.13 -18.07 -9.03
CA LYS A 110 -1.14 -18.70 -9.43
C LYS A 110 -1.97 -17.85 -10.38
N TRP A 111 -1.90 -16.53 -10.31
CA TRP A 111 -2.65 -15.65 -11.21
C TRP A 111 -2.14 -15.73 -12.67
N TRP A 112 -0.92 -16.24 -12.88
CA TRP A 112 -0.31 -16.44 -14.19
C TRP A 112 -0.41 -17.90 -14.64
N GLU A 113 -1.62 -18.44 -14.68
CA GLU A 113 -1.87 -19.73 -15.34
C GLU A 113 -1.49 -19.67 -16.83
N GLU A 114 -1.16 -20.82 -17.43
CA GLU A 114 -0.67 -20.90 -18.80
C GLU A 114 -1.61 -20.21 -19.82
N GLU A 115 -2.93 -20.35 -19.65
CA GLU A 115 -3.93 -19.69 -20.51
C GLU A 115 -3.88 -18.15 -20.39
N ILE A 116 -3.74 -17.62 -19.16
CA ILE A 116 -3.68 -16.18 -18.89
C ILE A 116 -2.34 -15.62 -19.35
N GLY A 117 -1.24 -16.26 -18.96
CA GLY A 117 0.11 -15.86 -19.36
C GLY A 117 0.27 -15.85 -20.87
N GLY A 118 -0.19 -16.89 -21.56
CA GLY A 118 -0.19 -16.94 -23.02
C GLY A 118 -1.04 -15.83 -23.66
N THR A 119 -2.19 -15.50 -23.06
CA THR A 119 -3.05 -14.40 -23.50
C THR A 119 -2.36 -13.04 -23.38
N LEU A 120 -1.76 -12.74 -22.22
CA LEU A 120 -1.12 -11.45 -21.95
C LEU A 120 0.15 -11.25 -22.79
N MET A 121 0.82 -12.34 -23.16
CA MET A 121 2.02 -12.33 -24.01
C MET A 121 1.72 -12.15 -25.51
N ALA A 122 0.46 -12.09 -25.91
CA ALA A 122 0.06 -12.04 -27.33
C ALA A 122 0.31 -10.70 -28.04
N GLY A 123 0.83 -9.70 -27.34
CA GLY A 123 1.14 -8.39 -27.91
C GLY A 123 2.11 -8.47 -29.10
N ALA A 124 2.00 -7.51 -30.04
CA ALA A 124 2.87 -7.46 -31.20
C ALA A 124 4.36 -7.26 -30.80
N MET A 125 5.27 -7.47 -31.75
CA MET A 125 6.71 -7.35 -31.50
C MET A 125 7.08 -6.03 -30.82
N GLY A 126 7.82 -6.13 -29.72
CA GLY A 126 8.25 -4.98 -28.91
C GLY A 126 7.27 -4.61 -27.78
N SER A 127 6.18 -5.38 -27.62
CA SER A 127 5.29 -5.25 -26.47
C SER A 127 6.00 -5.55 -25.15
N LYS A 128 5.50 -4.98 -24.07
CA LYS A 128 6.08 -5.11 -22.73
C LYS A 128 5.02 -5.46 -21.71
N ILE A 129 5.39 -6.33 -20.78
CA ILE A 129 4.63 -6.56 -19.55
C ILE A 129 5.54 -6.12 -18.42
N LEU A 130 5.17 -5.04 -17.72
CA LEU A 130 5.92 -4.52 -16.59
C LEU A 130 5.24 -4.96 -15.30
N ILE A 131 5.89 -5.80 -14.53
CA ILE A 131 5.29 -6.39 -13.33
C ILE A 131 5.98 -5.82 -12.11
N THR A 132 5.22 -5.43 -11.10
CA THR A 132 5.78 -5.17 -9.77
C THR A 132 5.48 -6.35 -8.85
N SER A 133 6.46 -6.77 -8.05
CA SER A 133 6.25 -7.84 -7.07
C SER A 133 7.15 -7.66 -5.87
N ARG A 134 6.72 -8.16 -4.71
CA ARG A 134 7.57 -8.25 -3.52
C ARG A 134 8.46 -9.49 -3.52
N LYS A 135 8.04 -10.51 -4.25
CA LYS A 135 8.57 -11.86 -4.18
C LYS A 135 9.34 -12.17 -5.45
N LYS A 136 10.67 -12.21 -5.33
CA LYS A 136 11.58 -12.49 -6.44
C LYS A 136 11.20 -13.74 -7.24
N TYR A 137 10.74 -14.79 -6.54
CA TYR A 137 10.33 -16.05 -7.16
C TYR A 137 9.15 -15.89 -8.13
N VAL A 138 8.25 -14.92 -7.91
CA VAL A 138 7.11 -14.68 -8.81
C VAL A 138 7.65 -14.27 -10.17
N SER A 139 8.55 -13.29 -10.20
CA SER A 139 9.19 -12.80 -11.41
C SER A 139 10.06 -13.85 -12.11
N GLU A 140 10.77 -14.69 -11.35
CA GLU A 140 11.56 -15.80 -11.90
C GLU A 140 10.67 -16.85 -12.55
N TRP A 141 9.60 -17.25 -11.86
CA TRP A 141 8.66 -18.26 -12.36
C TRP A 141 7.95 -17.81 -13.63
N MET A 142 7.60 -16.52 -13.71
CA MET A 142 6.98 -15.92 -14.89
C MET A 142 7.94 -15.76 -16.08
N GLY A 143 9.24 -16.06 -15.90
CA GLY A 143 10.22 -15.91 -16.97
C GLY A 143 10.53 -14.45 -17.29
N ALA A 144 10.62 -13.57 -16.28
CA ALA A 144 10.99 -12.18 -16.51
C ALA A 144 12.37 -12.08 -17.18
N PHE A 145 12.40 -11.50 -18.38
CA PHE A 145 13.62 -11.26 -19.15
C PHE A 145 14.60 -10.38 -18.39
N TYR A 146 14.08 -9.37 -17.71
CA TYR A 146 14.87 -8.46 -16.89
C TYR A 146 14.17 -8.19 -15.56
N MET A 147 14.97 -8.21 -14.49
CA MET A 147 14.50 -7.94 -13.14
C MET A 147 15.27 -6.77 -12.54
N HIS A 148 14.54 -5.77 -12.07
CA HIS A 148 15.07 -4.61 -11.37
C HIS A 148 14.79 -4.72 -9.88
N GLU A 149 15.81 -5.02 -9.11
CA GLU A 149 15.67 -5.13 -7.66
C GLU A 149 15.86 -3.75 -7.01
N LEU A 150 14.79 -3.17 -6.49
CA LEU A 150 14.83 -1.93 -5.72
C LEU A 150 15.45 -2.20 -4.35
N GLN A 151 16.48 -1.42 -4.04
CA GLN A 151 17.19 -1.49 -2.77
C GLN A 151 16.69 -0.40 -1.83
N GLU A 152 16.77 -0.68 -0.53
CA GLU A 152 16.55 0.28 0.53
C GLU A 152 17.38 1.55 0.32
N PHE A 153 16.80 2.70 0.67
CA PHE A 153 17.51 3.97 0.54
C PHE A 153 18.72 3.96 1.46
N SER A 154 19.86 4.40 0.92
CA SER A 154 21.00 4.73 1.75
C SER A 154 20.59 5.76 2.81
N PHE A 155 21.37 5.85 3.89
CA PHE A 155 21.12 6.85 4.92
C PHE A 155 21.03 8.27 4.34
N HIS A 156 21.90 8.62 3.38
CA HIS A 156 21.88 9.93 2.73
C HIS A 156 20.58 10.17 1.95
N GLN A 157 20.13 9.19 1.16
CA GLN A 157 18.85 9.29 0.43
C GLN A 157 17.65 9.37 1.39
N SER A 158 17.69 8.60 2.48
CA SER A 158 16.65 8.60 3.50
C SER A 158 16.57 9.95 4.23
N TRP A 159 17.72 10.49 4.60
CA TRP A 159 17.84 11.81 5.21
C TRP A 159 17.34 12.90 4.27
N TYR A 160 17.76 12.86 3.00
CA TYR A 160 17.30 13.80 2.00
C TYR A 160 15.77 13.77 1.82
N LEU A 161 15.18 12.57 1.68
CA LEU A 161 13.72 12.41 1.58
C LEU A 161 13.00 12.92 2.83
N PHE A 162 13.57 12.71 4.00
CA PHE A 162 13.05 13.22 5.26
C PHE A 162 13.08 14.75 5.29
N VAL A 163 14.24 15.38 5.05
CA VAL A 163 14.44 16.82 5.24
C VAL A 163 13.77 17.69 4.19
N LYS A 164 13.73 17.23 2.92
CA LYS A 164 13.19 17.98 1.75
C LYS A 164 11.86 18.68 2.03
N GLU A 165 11.08 18.13 2.96
CA GLU A 165 9.73 18.54 3.23
C GLU A 165 9.41 18.77 4.73
N VAL A 166 10.32 18.46 5.67
CA VAL A 166 10.17 18.88 7.08
C VAL A 166 10.44 20.38 7.22
N LEU A 167 11.30 20.92 6.36
CA LEU A 167 11.54 22.36 6.25
C LEU A 167 10.27 23.07 5.79
N ARG A 168 9.88 24.14 6.48
CA ARG A 168 8.77 25.00 6.05
C ARG A 168 9.20 25.86 4.87
N GLU A 169 8.25 26.40 4.11
CA GLU A 169 8.55 27.35 3.03
C GLU A 169 9.46 28.48 3.54
N GLY A 170 10.60 28.68 2.87
CA GLY A 170 11.61 29.68 3.21
C GLY A 170 12.70 29.23 4.19
N GLN A 171 12.66 28.00 4.71
CA GLN A 171 13.72 27.43 5.55
C GLN A 171 14.69 26.58 4.72
N THR A 172 15.98 26.64 5.02
CA THR A 172 17.03 25.87 4.32
C THR A 172 17.74 24.91 5.27
N GLU A 173 18.44 23.92 4.73
CA GLU A 173 19.30 23.02 5.53
C GLU A 173 20.43 23.77 6.25
N GLU A 174 20.79 24.96 5.76
CA GLU A 174 21.82 25.83 6.32
C GLU A 174 21.33 26.64 7.53
N ASP A 175 20.03 26.58 7.83
CA ASP A 175 19.49 27.23 9.01
C ASP A 175 20.13 26.68 10.29
N SER A 176 20.59 27.60 11.15
CA SER A 176 21.24 27.25 12.42
C SER A 176 20.42 26.31 13.32
N VAL A 177 19.11 26.26 13.12
CA VAL A 177 18.18 25.35 13.80
C VAL A 177 18.29 23.93 13.25
N MET A 178 18.40 23.75 11.94
CA MET A 178 18.58 22.42 11.31
C MET A 178 19.91 21.79 11.73
N HIS A 179 20.98 22.58 11.80
CA HIS A 179 22.28 22.10 12.28
C HIS A 179 22.26 21.62 13.75
N LYS A 180 21.35 22.17 14.58
CA LYS A 180 21.19 21.76 16.00
C LYS A 180 20.33 20.51 16.19
N ILE A 181 19.44 20.21 15.25
CA ILE A 181 18.52 19.06 15.33
C ILE A 181 18.93 17.90 14.42
N LYS A 182 19.86 18.11 13.47
CA LYS A 182 20.34 17.09 12.52
C LYS A 182 20.66 15.78 13.21
N PHE A 183 21.59 15.79 14.17
CA PHE A 183 22.00 14.58 14.90
C PHE A 183 20.83 13.83 15.57
N VAL A 184 19.83 14.56 16.06
CA VAL A 184 18.62 13.97 16.67
C VAL A 184 17.73 13.36 15.58
N GLY A 185 17.49 14.08 14.50
CA GLY A 185 16.75 13.60 13.34
C GLY A 185 17.37 12.36 12.69
N GLU A 186 18.69 12.29 12.62
CA GLU A 186 19.42 11.15 12.06
C GLU A 186 19.12 9.86 12.85
N GLY A 187 18.94 9.96 14.17
CA GLY A 187 18.51 8.84 15.02
C GLY A 187 17.10 8.34 14.68
N ILE A 188 16.18 9.27 14.37
CA ILE A 188 14.80 8.96 13.96
C ILE A 188 14.80 8.29 12.58
N VAL A 189 15.51 8.86 11.59
CA VAL A 189 15.54 8.34 10.22
C VAL A 189 16.13 6.93 10.13
N LYS A 190 17.10 6.60 10.99
CA LYS A 190 17.65 5.24 11.08
C LYS A 190 16.59 4.18 11.42
N LYS A 191 15.51 4.56 12.11
CA LYS A 191 14.41 3.67 12.51
C LYS A 191 13.37 3.46 11.41
N CYS A 192 13.57 4.07 10.25
CA CYS A 192 12.69 3.90 9.08
C CYS A 192 13.15 2.76 8.15
N GLY A 193 14.31 2.12 8.42
CA GLY A 193 14.84 1.00 7.62
C GLY A 193 15.08 1.32 6.14
N GLY A 194 15.27 2.60 5.78
CA GLY A 194 15.46 3.00 4.39
C GLY A 194 14.23 2.86 3.49
N LEU A 195 13.04 2.64 4.06
CA LEU A 195 11.78 2.53 3.30
C LEU A 195 11.13 3.90 3.09
N PRO A 196 10.95 4.37 1.83
CA PRO A 196 10.33 5.65 1.53
C PRO A 196 8.98 5.90 2.20
N LEU A 197 8.11 4.88 2.29
CA LEU A 197 6.81 5.02 2.95
C LEU A 197 6.97 5.36 4.44
N VAL A 198 7.77 4.59 5.18
CA VAL A 198 8.00 4.79 6.62
C VAL A 198 8.65 6.15 6.87
N ILE A 199 9.62 6.53 6.02
CA ILE A 199 10.27 7.85 6.09
C ILE A 199 9.22 8.96 5.93
N LYS A 200 8.30 8.83 4.96
CA LYS A 200 7.23 9.82 4.72
C LYS A 200 6.25 9.92 5.89
N MET A 201 5.87 8.80 6.51
CA MET A 201 4.99 8.80 7.69
C MET A 201 5.65 9.47 8.90
N VAL A 202 6.89 9.09 9.20
CA VAL A 202 7.65 9.66 10.33
C VAL A 202 7.89 11.14 10.09
N ARG A 203 8.20 11.53 8.86
CA ARG A 203 8.26 12.92 8.43
C ARG A 203 6.95 13.67 8.67
N SER A 204 5.81 13.10 8.30
CA SER A 204 4.49 13.74 8.49
C SER A 204 4.19 13.98 9.97
N MET A 205 4.50 12.99 10.82
CA MET A 205 4.46 13.14 12.27
C MET A 205 5.35 14.28 12.76
N MET A 206 6.60 14.33 12.32
CA MET A 206 7.57 15.34 12.76
C MET A 206 7.18 16.77 12.37
N ARG A 207 6.37 16.97 11.33
CA ARG A 207 5.81 18.29 10.96
C ARG A 207 4.86 18.86 12.01
N THR A 208 4.25 18.00 12.84
CA THR A 208 3.38 18.43 13.95
C THR A 208 4.17 18.93 15.15
N LYS A 209 5.45 18.54 15.25
CA LYS A 209 6.34 18.94 16.34
C LYS A 209 6.94 20.32 16.07
N LYS A 210 7.27 21.05 17.13
CA LYS A 210 8.05 22.29 16.96
C LYS A 210 9.46 21.93 16.50
N MET A 211 10.04 22.79 15.67
CA MET A 211 11.41 22.66 15.20
C MET A 211 12.41 23.02 16.33
N SER A 212 12.46 22.19 17.37
CA SER A 212 13.26 22.39 18.58
C SER A 212 14.00 21.11 18.96
N ARG A 213 15.21 21.26 19.51
CA ARG A 213 16.00 20.12 19.99
C ARG A 213 15.28 19.33 21.08
N GLY A 214 14.49 20.00 21.93
CA GLY A 214 13.75 19.37 23.01
C GLY A 214 12.68 18.41 22.49
N ASP A 215 11.81 18.89 21.60
CA ASP A 215 10.70 18.10 21.06
C ASP A 215 11.21 16.92 20.22
N TRP A 216 12.23 17.15 19.40
CA TRP A 216 12.84 16.08 18.61
C TRP A 216 13.55 15.06 19.50
N LYS A 217 14.19 15.52 20.59
CA LYS A 217 14.86 14.62 21.53
C LYS A 217 13.84 13.76 22.29
N SER A 218 12.68 14.31 22.67
CA SER A 218 11.62 13.49 23.29
C SER A 218 11.11 12.38 22.37
N VAL A 219 11.10 12.61 21.05
CA VAL A 219 10.75 11.57 20.08
C VAL A 219 11.84 10.48 20.03
N VAL A 220 13.11 10.87 19.98
CA VAL A 220 14.25 9.92 20.00
C VAL A 220 14.30 9.09 21.29
N ASP A 221 14.04 9.74 22.43
CA ASP A 221 14.07 9.10 23.75
C ASP A 221 12.76 8.33 24.04
N SER A 222 11.84 8.24 23.08
CA SER A 222 10.62 7.45 23.19
C SER A 222 10.95 5.96 23.35
N LYS A 223 10.26 5.31 24.30
CA LYS A 223 10.33 3.85 24.49
C LYS A 223 9.93 3.08 23.24
N ILE A 224 9.12 3.66 22.35
CA ILE A 224 8.70 3.03 21.08
C ILE A 224 9.92 2.75 20.19
N LEU A 225 10.90 3.66 20.17
CA LEU A 225 12.11 3.47 19.35
C LEU A 225 13.08 2.43 19.92
N GLU A 226 12.89 2.03 21.19
CA GLU A 226 13.64 0.97 21.85
C GLU A 226 13.04 -0.43 21.62
N TRP A 227 11.87 -0.53 20.98
CA TRP A 227 11.23 -1.80 20.71
C TRP A 227 12.14 -2.70 19.88
N LYS A 228 12.66 -3.76 20.50
CA LYS A 228 13.35 -4.86 19.84
C LYS A 228 12.29 -5.88 19.48
N THR A 229 11.87 -5.91 18.22
CA THR A 229 11.05 -7.01 17.74
C THR A 229 11.93 -8.25 17.57
N PRO A 230 11.48 -9.45 17.99
CA PRO A 230 12.14 -10.68 17.59
C PRO A 230 12.22 -10.74 16.06
N ALA A 231 13.29 -11.32 15.52
CA ALA A 231 13.41 -11.61 14.10
C ALA A 231 12.14 -12.33 13.65
N ALA A 232 11.49 -11.83 12.59
CA ALA A 232 10.17 -12.23 12.12
C ALA A 232 9.86 -13.72 12.39
N SER A 233 9.10 -14.01 13.45
CA SER A 233 8.79 -15.37 13.86
C SER A 233 7.51 -15.92 13.21
N SER A 234 7.00 -15.23 12.19
CA SER A 234 5.99 -15.76 11.28
C SER A 234 6.21 -15.15 9.91
N SER A 235 6.17 -16.00 8.87
CA SER A 235 6.46 -15.66 7.48
C SER A 235 5.38 -14.80 6.80
N SER A 236 4.46 -14.22 7.57
CA SER A 236 3.21 -13.65 7.06
C SER A 236 3.00 -12.15 7.30
N THR A 237 3.84 -11.47 8.09
CA THR A 237 3.70 -10.01 8.31
C THR A 237 5.03 -9.29 8.04
N GLU A 238 5.04 -8.34 7.10
CA GLU A 238 6.24 -7.61 6.65
C GLU A 238 6.69 -6.52 7.62
N ILE A 239 5.83 -6.14 8.57
CA ILE A 239 6.09 -5.16 9.63
C ILE A 239 7.10 -5.65 10.69
N GLY A 240 7.65 -6.85 10.57
CA GLY A 240 8.69 -7.36 11.47
C GLY A 240 10.03 -6.62 11.35
N GLY A 241 10.80 -6.63 12.44
CA GLY A 241 12.19 -6.14 12.47
C GLY A 241 12.31 -4.62 12.60
N ASP A 242 13.23 -4.04 11.83
CA ASP A 242 13.74 -2.67 12.03
C ASP A 242 12.75 -1.54 11.69
N ILE A 243 11.60 -1.84 11.08
CA ILE A 243 10.65 -0.83 10.60
C ILE A 243 9.45 -0.61 11.53
N LEU A 244 9.09 -1.59 12.38
CA LEU A 244 7.96 -1.46 13.30
C LEU A 244 8.09 -0.23 14.21
N PRO A 245 9.27 0.09 14.78
CA PRO A 245 9.40 1.28 15.62
C PRO A 245 9.07 2.58 14.87
N GLY A 246 9.48 2.70 13.60
CA GLY A 246 9.16 3.88 12.78
C GLY A 246 7.66 3.99 12.49
N LEU A 247 7.02 2.86 12.12
CA LEU A 247 5.58 2.79 11.87
C LEU A 247 4.76 3.12 13.11
N MET A 248 5.09 2.49 14.24
CA MET A 248 4.38 2.70 15.50
C MET A 248 4.58 4.12 16.05
N LEU A 249 5.76 4.70 15.85
CA LEU A 249 6.03 6.08 16.26
C LEU A 249 5.10 7.06 15.53
N SER A 250 4.88 6.87 14.24
CA SER A 250 3.90 7.66 13.49
C SER A 250 2.47 7.40 13.93
N TYR A 251 2.10 6.14 14.17
CA TYR A 251 0.76 5.78 14.61
C TYR A 251 0.43 6.36 16.00
N ASP A 252 1.33 6.22 16.98
CA ASP A 252 1.11 6.66 18.36
C ASP A 252 0.83 8.16 18.45
N ASP A 253 1.40 8.93 17.53
CA ASP A 253 1.28 10.38 17.48
C ASP A 253 0.02 10.86 16.72
N LEU A 254 -0.75 9.95 16.11
CA LEU A 254 -1.99 10.29 15.44
C LEU A 254 -3.05 10.79 16.43
N PRO A 255 -3.86 11.79 16.04
CA PRO A 255 -5.10 12.10 16.73
C PRO A 255 -5.98 10.85 16.90
N TYR A 256 -6.71 10.79 18.02
CA TYR A 256 -7.54 9.63 18.38
C TYR A 256 -8.53 9.24 17.27
N TYR A 257 -9.21 10.21 16.66
CA TYR A 257 -10.16 9.97 15.57
C TYR A 257 -9.50 9.31 14.34
N LEU A 258 -8.25 9.67 14.00
CA LEU A 258 -7.51 9.05 12.90
C LEU A 258 -7.06 7.64 13.25
N LYS A 259 -6.69 7.37 14.51
CA LYS A 259 -6.30 6.03 14.95
C LYS A 259 -7.41 5.02 14.72
N ILE A 260 -8.64 5.37 15.08
CA ILE A 260 -9.81 4.48 14.90
C ILE A 260 -10.09 4.28 13.42
N CYS A 261 -10.16 5.37 12.64
CA CYS A 261 -10.41 5.31 11.21
C CYS A 261 -9.34 4.50 10.46
N PHE A 262 -8.07 4.62 10.88
CA PHE A 262 -6.96 3.82 10.35
C PHE A 262 -7.13 2.34 10.66
N VAL A 263 -7.40 1.95 11.91
CA VAL A 263 -7.55 0.55 12.29
C VAL A 263 -8.76 -0.09 11.61
N TYR A 264 -9.83 0.68 11.35
CA TYR A 264 -11.01 0.19 10.62
C TYR A 264 -10.65 -0.47 9.29
N TRP A 265 -9.62 0.00 8.59
CA TRP A 265 -9.21 -0.57 7.31
C TRP A 265 -8.78 -2.04 7.37
N CYS A 266 -8.46 -2.58 8.55
CA CYS A 266 -8.07 -3.98 8.70
C CYS A 266 -9.20 -4.96 8.38
N ILE A 267 -10.45 -4.49 8.24
CA ILE A 267 -11.58 -5.33 7.85
C ILE A 267 -11.58 -5.68 6.37
N TYR A 268 -10.92 -4.87 5.55
CA TYR A 268 -10.84 -5.11 4.11
C TYR A 268 -9.73 -6.10 3.82
N PRO A 269 -9.82 -6.85 2.71
CA PRO A 269 -8.68 -7.57 2.18
C PRO A 269 -7.51 -6.63 1.87
N GLU A 270 -6.30 -7.18 1.81
CA GLU A 270 -5.15 -6.44 1.31
C GLU A 270 -5.39 -5.93 -0.12
N ASP A 271 -4.83 -4.76 -0.41
CA ASP A 271 -4.94 -4.07 -1.69
C ASP A 271 -6.36 -3.70 -2.14
N TYR A 272 -7.35 -3.77 -1.24
CA TYR A 272 -8.73 -3.41 -1.55
C TYR A 272 -8.87 -1.90 -1.84
N GLU A 273 -9.41 -1.60 -3.02
CA GLU A 273 -9.77 -0.26 -3.43
C GLU A 273 -11.25 -0.01 -3.08
N ILE A 274 -11.50 1.01 -2.27
CA ILE A 274 -12.85 1.41 -1.88
C ILE A 274 -13.19 2.80 -2.41
N GLU A 275 -14.38 2.95 -2.96
CA GLU A 275 -14.93 4.25 -3.32
C GLU A 275 -15.08 5.14 -2.08
N ARG A 276 -14.64 6.38 -2.19
CA ARG A 276 -14.59 7.37 -1.10
C ARG A 276 -15.97 7.56 -0.45
N GLU A 277 -17.00 7.71 -1.27
CA GLU A 277 -18.39 7.84 -0.82
C GLU A 277 -18.84 6.62 -0.02
N THR A 278 -18.49 5.41 -0.48
CA THR A 278 -18.80 4.16 0.22
C THR A 278 -18.08 4.08 1.56
N LEU A 279 -16.80 4.46 1.63
CA LEU A 279 -16.03 4.50 2.88
C LEU A 279 -16.66 5.47 3.88
N ILE A 280 -17.05 6.66 3.44
CA ILE A 280 -17.73 7.67 4.26
C ILE A 280 -19.03 7.12 4.84
N MET A 281 -19.89 6.53 3.99
CA MET A 281 -21.16 5.94 4.44
C MET A 281 -20.95 4.89 5.52
N GLN A 282 -19.93 4.04 5.37
CA GLN A 282 -19.60 3.03 6.36
C GLN A 282 -19.07 3.63 7.65
N TRP A 283 -18.15 4.60 7.59
CA TRP A 283 -17.64 5.27 8.78
C TRP A 283 -18.75 5.97 9.58
N VAL A 284 -19.71 6.59 8.90
CA VAL A 284 -20.90 7.17 9.53
C VAL A 284 -21.78 6.08 10.14
N ALA A 285 -22.08 5.01 9.40
CA ALA A 285 -22.92 3.91 9.90
C ALA A 285 -22.31 3.19 11.11
N HIS A 286 -20.98 3.12 11.19
CA HIS A 286 -20.24 2.53 12.30
C HIS A 286 -19.95 3.52 13.44
N GLY A 287 -20.40 4.77 13.35
CA GLY A 287 -20.21 5.78 14.39
C GLY A 287 -18.75 6.20 14.58
N LEU A 288 -17.92 6.08 13.54
CA LEU A 288 -16.50 6.47 13.58
C LEU A 288 -16.30 7.97 13.39
N ILE A 289 -17.32 8.65 12.86
CA ILE A 289 -17.33 10.09 12.67
C ILE A 289 -18.09 10.73 13.81
N GLU A 290 -17.48 11.73 14.45
CA GLU A 290 -18.13 12.50 15.51
C GLU A 290 -19.43 13.13 15.01
N GLU A 291 -20.50 13.02 15.81
CA GLU A 291 -21.78 13.63 15.50
C GLU A 291 -21.65 15.15 15.47
N GLY A 292 -22.03 15.76 14.34
CA GLY A 292 -21.89 17.19 14.11
C GLY A 292 -22.82 17.69 13.00
N ILE A 293 -22.74 18.98 12.69
CA ILE A 293 -23.63 19.63 11.70
C ILE A 293 -23.40 19.06 10.29
N ASP A 294 -22.18 18.62 9.97
CA ASP A 294 -21.83 18.07 8.66
C ASP A 294 -20.89 16.85 8.79
N VAL A 295 -21.51 15.67 8.88
CA VAL A 295 -20.83 14.37 9.02
C VAL A 295 -20.00 14.03 7.77
N GLU A 296 -20.49 14.41 6.59
CA GLU A 296 -19.82 14.13 5.31
C GLU A 296 -18.56 14.98 5.14
N ALA A 297 -18.64 16.29 5.43
CA ALA A 297 -17.46 17.16 5.43
C ALA A 297 -16.41 16.69 6.44
N THR A 298 -16.85 16.21 7.60
CA THR A 298 -15.96 15.70 8.66
C THR A 298 -15.26 14.42 8.21
N ALA A 299 -16.00 13.46 7.66
CA ALA A 299 -15.44 12.22 7.11
C ALA A 299 -14.43 12.50 5.99
N ASN A 300 -14.76 13.42 5.08
CA ASN A 300 -13.84 13.88 4.05
C ASN A 300 -12.56 14.46 4.64
N GLN A 301 -12.65 15.32 5.66
CA GLN A 301 -11.48 15.86 6.34
C GLN A 301 -10.62 14.77 6.99
N TYR A 302 -11.23 13.71 7.53
CA TYR A 302 -10.49 12.59 8.10
C TYR A 302 -9.73 11.80 7.01
N ILE A 303 -10.34 11.60 5.84
CA ILE A 303 -9.67 11.00 4.67
C ILE A 303 -8.48 11.86 4.24
N GLU A 304 -8.68 13.17 4.06
CA GLU A 304 -7.59 14.11 3.71
C GLU A 304 -6.46 14.08 4.73
N ASP A 305 -6.80 13.99 6.01
CA ASP A 305 -5.83 13.90 7.08
C ASP A 305 -5.06 12.56 7.01
N LEU A 306 -5.72 11.41 6.80
CA LEU A 306 -5.03 10.12 6.59
C LEU A 306 -4.08 10.18 5.39
N ILE A 307 -4.48 10.81 4.28
CA ILE A 307 -3.63 11.03 3.09
C ILE A 307 -2.42 11.90 3.47
N ARG A 308 -2.63 13.00 4.19
CA ARG A 308 -1.57 13.91 4.68
C ARG A 308 -0.58 13.19 5.59
N TRP A 309 -1.05 12.22 6.37
CA TRP A 309 -0.21 11.35 7.22
C TRP A 309 0.47 10.21 6.44
N CYS A 310 0.24 10.13 5.12
CA CYS A 310 0.74 9.08 4.24
C CYS A 310 0.27 7.67 4.66
N LEU A 311 -0.93 7.59 5.24
CA LEU A 311 -1.53 6.34 5.70
C LEU A 311 -2.34 5.66 4.61
N ILE A 312 -3.06 6.43 3.80
CA ILE A 312 -3.85 5.91 2.67
C ILE A 312 -3.39 6.58 1.38
N GLU A 313 -3.56 5.87 0.27
CA GLU A 313 -3.34 6.35 -1.08
C GLU A 313 -4.68 6.69 -1.73
N GLU A 314 -4.72 7.83 -2.42
CA GLU A 314 -5.87 8.25 -3.21
C GLU A 314 -5.63 7.88 -4.67
N ILE A 315 -6.63 7.23 -5.27
CA ILE A 315 -6.62 6.75 -6.66
C ILE A 315 -7.74 7.49 -7.40
N ASP A 316 -7.36 8.23 -8.45
CA ASP A 316 -8.27 8.98 -9.33
C ASP A 316 -9.27 9.91 -8.63
N LEU A 317 -8.92 10.44 -7.45
CA LEU A 317 -9.75 11.32 -6.61
C LEU A 317 -11.09 10.70 -6.17
N LYS A 318 -11.26 9.40 -6.34
CA LYS A 318 -12.52 8.69 -6.12
C LYS A 318 -12.36 7.46 -5.25
N CYS A 319 -11.24 6.78 -5.36
CA CYS A 319 -10.96 5.58 -4.60
C CYS A 319 -9.86 5.84 -3.58
N CYS A 320 -9.92 5.12 -2.47
CA CYS A 320 -8.89 5.10 -1.46
C CYS A 320 -8.39 3.67 -1.29
N LYS A 321 -7.10 3.53 -1.01
CA LYS A 321 -6.45 2.24 -0.80
C LYS A 321 -5.51 2.33 0.40
N LEU A 322 -5.53 1.31 1.25
CA LEU A 322 -4.53 1.17 2.30
C LEU A 322 -3.30 0.42 1.75
N HIS A 323 -2.12 1.01 1.91
CA HIS A 323 -0.88 0.36 1.49
C HIS A 323 -0.63 -0.90 2.34
N HIS A 324 -0.22 -2.03 1.75
CA HIS A 324 -0.12 -3.33 2.45
C HIS A 324 0.69 -3.32 3.77
N ILE A 325 1.86 -2.65 3.83
CA ILE A 325 2.62 -2.51 5.11
C ILE A 325 1.76 -1.88 6.22
N LEU A 326 0.86 -0.97 5.84
CA LEU A 326 -0.02 -0.29 6.76
C LEU A 326 -1.27 -1.12 7.08
N HIS A 327 -1.68 -2.00 6.17
CA HIS A 327 -2.66 -3.04 6.44
C HIS A 327 -2.15 -4.02 7.49
N ASP A 328 -0.93 -4.53 7.33
CA ASP A 328 -0.23 -5.33 8.34
C ASP A 328 -0.18 -4.61 9.70
N LEU A 329 0.13 -3.32 9.71
CA LEU A 329 0.15 -2.50 10.92
C LEU A 329 -1.25 -2.38 11.54
N ALA A 330 -2.28 -2.13 10.73
CA ALA A 330 -3.66 -2.04 11.17
C ALA A 330 -4.17 -3.38 11.73
N LEU A 331 -3.78 -4.52 11.16
CA LEU A 331 -4.05 -5.86 11.70
C LEU A 331 -3.32 -6.10 13.02
N TYR A 332 -2.04 -5.70 13.11
CA TYR A 332 -1.23 -5.87 14.31
C TYR A 332 -1.73 -5.03 15.50
N ILE A 333 -2.32 -3.87 15.24
CA ILE A 333 -2.96 -3.02 16.24
C ILE A 333 -4.38 -3.55 16.50
N GLY A 334 -5.14 -3.79 15.44
CA GLY A 334 -6.49 -4.34 15.42
C GLY A 334 -6.62 -5.60 16.29
N GLY A 335 -5.73 -6.56 16.10
CA GLY A 335 -5.73 -7.81 16.85
C GLY A 335 -5.28 -7.69 18.31
N ARG A 336 -4.70 -6.55 18.73
CA ARG A 336 -4.35 -6.26 20.13
C ARG A 336 -5.39 -5.43 20.85
N GLU A 337 -6.10 -4.57 20.13
CA GLU A 337 -7.03 -3.59 20.68
C GLU A 337 -8.51 -3.99 20.52
N TYR A 338 -8.85 -4.88 19.57
CA TYR A 338 -10.23 -5.24 19.24
C TYR A 338 -10.42 -6.77 19.25
N GLY A 339 -11.51 -7.23 19.88
CA GLY A 339 -11.84 -8.66 19.97
C GLY A 339 -12.34 -9.18 18.62
N HIS A 340 -11.78 -10.30 18.15
CA HIS A 340 -12.20 -10.93 16.89
C HIS A 340 -13.63 -11.49 17.02
N ALA A 341 -14.59 -10.98 16.25
CA ALA A 341 -15.86 -11.66 16.00
C ALA A 341 -15.84 -12.22 14.57
N SER A 342 -15.81 -13.56 14.48
CA SER A 342 -15.80 -14.48 13.33
C SER A 342 -15.49 -13.95 11.91
N THR A 343 -14.54 -14.61 11.26
CA THR A 343 -14.24 -14.51 9.84
C THR A 343 -15.33 -15.17 8.97
N THR A 344 -15.87 -14.43 8.00
CA THR A 344 -16.38 -15.03 6.74
C THR A 344 -15.50 -14.55 5.59
N GLU A 345 -15.53 -15.22 4.43
CA GLU A 345 -14.63 -14.94 3.29
C GLU A 345 -14.63 -13.48 2.82
N HIS A 346 -15.63 -12.66 3.21
CA HIS A 346 -15.84 -11.30 2.70
C HIS A 346 -16.07 -10.24 3.79
N THR A 347 -15.88 -10.53 5.08
CA THR A 347 -16.07 -9.51 6.14
C THR A 347 -15.41 -9.90 7.47
N CYS A 348 -14.75 -8.92 8.10
CA CYS A 348 -14.30 -8.97 9.49
C CYS A 348 -15.19 -8.01 10.32
N HIS A 349 -15.75 -8.50 11.43
CA HIS A 349 -16.46 -7.64 12.38
C HIS A 349 -15.50 -7.12 13.45
N LEU A 350 -15.27 -5.80 13.47
CA LEU A 350 -14.58 -5.12 14.57
C LEU A 350 -15.57 -4.88 15.71
N SER A 351 -15.30 -5.49 16.87
CA SER A 351 -16.00 -5.19 18.11
C SER A 351 -15.10 -4.33 18.98
N LEU A 352 -15.52 -3.08 19.28
CA LEU A 352 -14.89 -2.28 20.32
C LEU A 352 -15.01 -3.06 21.65
N PRO A 353 -13.94 -3.24 22.44
CA PRO A 353 -14.10 -3.73 23.80
C PRO A 353 -15.01 -2.75 24.53
N GLY A 354 -16.22 -3.19 24.88
CA GLY A 354 -17.18 -2.35 25.55
C GLY A 354 -16.63 -1.90 26.90
N VAL A 355 -16.70 -0.59 27.17
CA VAL A 355 -16.44 -0.01 28.50
C VAL A 355 -17.43 -0.52 29.57
N HIS A 356 -18.38 -1.38 29.20
CA HIS A 356 -19.40 -1.93 30.11
C HIS A 356 -19.22 -3.40 30.52
N ASP A 357 -18.21 -4.12 30.03
CA ASP A 357 -18.02 -5.53 30.43
C ASP A 357 -17.33 -5.70 31.80
N ALA A 358 -16.94 -4.60 32.45
CA ALA A 358 -16.40 -4.62 33.80
C ALA A 358 -17.47 -4.81 34.90
N GLU A 359 -18.75 -4.55 34.62
CA GLU A 359 -19.83 -4.67 35.61
C GLU A 359 -20.59 -6.00 35.52
N ALA A 360 -20.54 -6.69 34.37
CA ALA A 360 -21.21 -7.99 34.20
C ALA A 360 -20.50 -9.16 34.92
N HIS A 361 -19.22 -8.98 35.30
CA HIS A 361 -18.44 -9.99 36.02
C HIS A 361 -18.53 -9.89 37.55
N GLN A 362 -19.17 -8.86 38.12
CA GLN A 362 -19.39 -8.78 39.58
C GLN A 362 -20.75 -9.36 40.02
N HIS A 363 -21.74 -9.48 39.13
CA HIS A 363 -23.05 -10.01 39.51
C HIS A 363 -23.18 -11.55 39.43
N ASN A 364 -22.31 -12.24 38.67
CA ASN A 364 -22.38 -13.71 38.53
C ASN A 364 -21.58 -14.49 39.59
N THR A 365 -20.86 -13.80 40.48
CA THR A 365 -20.07 -14.43 41.55
C THR A 365 -20.77 -14.43 42.91
N LEU A 366 -21.94 -13.79 43.04
CA LEU A 366 -22.72 -13.78 44.29
C LEU A 366 -23.88 -14.80 44.35
N GLU A 367 -24.33 -15.35 43.21
CA GLU A 367 -25.45 -16.31 43.19
C GLU A 367 -25.04 -17.80 43.19
N THR A 368 -23.74 -18.11 43.14
CA THR A 368 -23.24 -19.50 43.20
C THR A 368 -22.61 -19.89 44.54
N ALA A 369 -22.64 -19.01 45.56
CA ALA A 369 -22.04 -19.27 46.87
C ALA A 369 -23.04 -19.54 48.02
N ASN A 370 -24.35 -19.68 47.75
CA ASN A 370 -25.33 -20.09 48.76
C ASN A 370 -26.32 -21.14 48.22
N LYS A 371 -25.84 -22.38 48.12
CA LYS A 371 -26.64 -23.60 48.30
C LYS A 371 -25.81 -24.68 48.97
#